data_AF-A0A9D8HF40-F1
#
_entry.id   AF-A0A9D8HF40-F1
#
_cell.length_a   1.000
_cell.length_b   1.000
_cell.length_c   1.000
_cell.angle_alpha   90.00
_cell.angle_beta   90.00
_cell.angle_gamma   90.00
#
_symmetry.space_group_name_H-M   'P 1'
#
loop_
_entity.id
_entity.type
_entity.pdbx_description
1 polymer ?
#
loop_
_entity_poly.entity_id
_entity_poly.type
_entity_poly.pdbx_seq_one_letter_code
_entity_poly.pdbx_strand_id
1 'polypeptide(L)'
;MAMTRSDRKLILVTTAALIAAGLFFAGVLVFATRTTSPTANGPVALYIGPQDAIQEKLDEGSPLYFANPFGGRGFWVDRENGVLVAYDVGRYDDPECSVRWRGRVNSYMDCEGGLLTQAELGRRPLTILETGPRAGSVLVDVDTLEPPTGATG
;
A
#
# COMPACT_ATOMS: atom_id res chain seq x y z
N MET A 1 57.94 -14.41 -14.94
CA MET A 1 57.60 -13.07 -15.45
C MET A 1 57.81 -12.07 -14.33
N ALA A 2 58.84 -11.23 -14.42
CA ALA A 2 59.08 -10.17 -13.43
C ALA A 2 58.14 -9.00 -13.74
N MET A 3 57.23 -8.67 -12.82
CA MET A 3 56.36 -7.50 -12.92
C MET A 3 57.23 -6.25 -12.98
N THR A 4 57.13 -5.46 -14.05
CA THR A 4 57.92 -4.24 -14.15
C THR A 4 57.39 -3.20 -13.15
N ARG A 5 58.25 -2.28 -12.69
CA ARG A 5 57.87 -1.24 -11.71
C ARG A 5 56.69 -0.36 -12.18
N SER A 6 56.48 -0.30 -13.49
CA SER A 6 55.37 0.40 -14.14
C SER A 6 54.04 -0.34 -13.95
N ASP A 7 54.01 -1.65 -14.16
CA ASP A 7 52.81 -2.48 -14.01
C ASP A 7 52.28 -2.44 -12.58
N ARG A 8 53.20 -2.45 -11.60
CA ARG A 8 52.85 -2.37 -10.18
C ARG A 8 52.22 -1.02 -9.80
N LYS A 9 52.68 0.08 -10.41
CA LYS A 9 52.08 1.41 -10.23
C LYS A 9 50.71 1.49 -10.87
N LEU A 10 50.56 0.93 -12.09
CA LEU A 10 49.28 0.90 -12.79
C LEU A 10 48.23 0.17 -11.97
N ILE A 11 48.55 -1.03 -11.49
CA ILE A 11 47.66 -1.86 -10.66
C ILE A 11 47.25 -1.14 -9.37
N LEU A 12 48.21 -0.50 -8.68
CA LEU A 12 47.91 0.24 -7.44
C LEU A 12 46.97 1.43 -7.68
N VAL A 13 47.19 2.19 -8.75
CA VAL A 13 46.36 3.36 -9.08
C VAL A 13 44.96 2.93 -9.48
N THR A 14 44.81 1.91 -10.33
CA THR A 14 43.49 1.41 -10.73
C THR A 14 42.73 0.81 -9.55
N THR A 15 43.43 0.09 -8.66
CA THR A 15 42.79 -0.47 -7.46
C THR A 15 42.31 0.64 -6.53
N ALA A 16 43.13 1.67 -6.29
CA ALA A 16 42.75 2.81 -5.47
C ALA A 16 41.56 3.60 -6.07
N ALA A 17 41.56 3.82 -7.38
CA ALA A 17 40.47 4.51 -8.08
C ALA A 17 39.14 3.75 -7.97
N LEU A 18 39.18 2.42 -8.11
CA LEU A 18 37.98 1.57 -7.97
C LEU A 18 37.42 1.61 -6.54
N ILE A 19 38.28 1.54 -5.53
CA ILE A 19 37.85 1.64 -4.12
C ILE A 19 37.22 3.01 -3.85
N ALA A 20 37.84 4.09 -4.33
CA ALA A 20 37.32 5.45 -4.16
C ALA A 20 35.94 5.62 -4.83
N ALA A 21 35.77 5.11 -6.05
CA ALA A 21 34.49 5.12 -6.74
C ALA A 21 33.42 4.33 -5.97
N GLY A 22 33.74 3.12 -5.49
CA GLY A 22 32.82 2.30 -4.70
C GLY A 22 32.35 3.00 -3.42
N LEU A 23 33.29 3.61 -2.68
CA LEU A 23 32.96 4.38 -1.47
C LEU A 23 32.11 5.61 -1.78
N PHE A 24 32.36 6.29 -2.89
CA PHE A 24 31.56 7.44 -3.32
C PHE A 24 30.11 7.04 -3.58
N PHE A 25 29.87 6.00 -4.38
CA PHE A 25 28.50 5.55 -4.68
C PHE A 25 27.79 5.00 -3.44
N ALA A 26 28.49 4.25 -2.58
CA ALA A 26 27.94 3.81 -1.29
C ALA A 26 27.54 4.99 -0.41
N GLY A 27 28.37 6.03 -0.35
CA GLY A 27 28.09 7.26 0.39
C GLY A 27 26.86 8.01 -0.17
N VAL A 28 26.77 8.15 -1.49
CA VAL A 28 25.61 8.77 -2.16
C VAL A 28 24.33 7.98 -1.88
N LEU A 29 24.38 6.65 -1.95
CA LEU A 29 23.24 5.80 -1.65
C LEU A 29 22.79 5.98 -0.20
N VAL A 30 23.71 5.86 0.77
CA VAL A 30 23.38 6.04 2.20
C VAL A 30 22.81 7.43 2.47
N PHE A 31 23.37 8.49 1.85
CA PHE A 31 22.87 9.84 2.03
C PHE A 31 21.49 10.03 1.41
N ALA A 32 21.27 9.51 0.20
CA ALA A 32 19.97 9.58 -0.49
C ALA A 32 18.90 8.74 0.21
N THR A 33 19.26 7.60 0.83
CA THR A 33 18.32 6.70 1.51
C THR A 33 18.18 6.97 3.01
N ARG A 34 18.84 8.01 3.56
CA ARG A 34 18.58 8.48 4.94
C ARG A 34 17.20 9.11 5.00
N THR A 35 16.20 8.26 5.05
CA THR A 35 14.86 8.62 5.47
C THR A 35 14.73 8.23 6.95
N THR A 36 14.31 9.17 7.78
CA THR A 36 13.84 8.88 9.13
C THR A 36 12.57 8.07 9.01
N SER A 37 12.69 6.74 9.03
CA SER A 37 11.53 5.86 9.20
C SER A 37 10.87 6.24 10.52
N PRO A 38 9.62 6.70 10.54
CA PRO A 38 8.88 6.87 11.77
C PRO A 38 8.83 5.50 12.45
N THR A 39 9.22 5.43 13.72
CA THR A 39 9.03 4.24 14.55
C THR A 39 7.54 3.94 14.61
N ALA A 40 7.10 2.91 13.88
CA ALA A 40 5.70 2.49 13.80
C ALA A 40 5.32 1.71 15.07
N ASN A 41 4.96 2.44 16.13
CA ASN A 41 4.19 1.89 17.25
C ASN A 41 2.70 2.19 17.01
N GLY A 42 2.17 1.71 15.89
CA GLY A 42 0.79 1.92 15.47
C GLY A 42 0.44 1.03 14.27
N PRO A 43 -0.85 0.92 13.90
CA PRO A 43 -1.30 0.07 12.82
C PRO A 43 -0.58 0.37 11.49
N VAL A 44 -0.34 -0.65 10.67
CA VAL A 44 0.30 -0.47 9.38
C VAL A 44 -0.67 0.24 8.43
N ALA A 45 -0.44 1.54 8.24
CA ALA A 45 -1.20 2.36 7.32
C ALA A 45 -0.63 2.25 5.90
N LEU A 46 -1.42 1.71 4.97
CA LEU A 46 -1.11 1.66 3.55
C LEU A 46 -1.56 2.94 2.86
N TYR A 47 -0.63 3.64 2.21
CA TYR A 47 -0.95 4.73 1.30
C TYR A 47 -1.48 4.17 -0.04
N ILE A 48 -2.70 4.56 -0.39
CA ILE A 48 -3.38 4.09 -1.62
C ILE A 48 -3.48 5.15 -2.72
N GLY A 49 -3.17 6.41 -2.41
CA GLY A 49 -3.22 7.51 -3.37
C GLY A 49 -3.78 8.81 -2.77
N PRO A 50 -3.79 9.89 -3.57
CA PRO A 50 -4.47 11.12 -3.19
C PRO A 50 -5.99 10.96 -3.35
N GLN A 51 -6.74 11.63 -2.48
CA GLN A 51 -8.19 11.50 -2.35
C GLN A 51 -8.93 11.87 -3.64
N ASP A 52 -8.51 12.95 -4.29
CA ASP A 52 -9.09 13.45 -5.54
C ASP A 52 -9.00 12.40 -6.66
N ALA A 53 -7.83 11.79 -6.85
CA ALA A 53 -7.64 10.75 -7.87
C ALA A 53 -8.45 9.47 -7.57
N ILE A 54 -8.62 9.13 -6.29
CA ILE A 54 -9.47 8.01 -5.87
C ILE A 54 -10.94 8.33 -6.16
N GLN A 55 -11.39 9.54 -5.82
CA GLN A 55 -12.76 9.97 -6.06
C GLN A 55 -13.09 10.02 -7.54
N GLU A 56 -12.20 10.58 -8.37
CA GLU A 56 -12.35 10.63 -9.83
C GLU A 56 -12.54 9.24 -10.43
N LYS A 57 -11.75 8.26 -9.99
CA LYS A 57 -11.88 6.87 -10.45
C LYS A 57 -13.16 6.20 -9.97
N LEU A 58 -13.62 6.51 -8.76
CA LEU A 58 -14.91 6.00 -8.26
C LEU A 58 -16.10 6.59 -9.03
N ASP A 59 -15.97 7.81 -9.56
CA ASP A 59 -17.00 8.43 -10.40
C ASP A 59 -17.17 7.70 -11.75
N GLU A 60 -16.21 6.85 -12.16
CA GLU A 60 -16.36 5.93 -13.30
C GLU A 60 -17.36 4.78 -13.01
N GLY A 61 -17.80 4.61 -11.76
CA GLY A 61 -18.95 3.78 -11.40
C GLY A 61 -18.63 2.38 -10.86
N SER A 62 -17.38 2.13 -10.42
CA SER A 62 -17.02 0.86 -9.78
C SER A 62 -16.06 1.04 -8.60
N PRO A 63 -16.14 0.18 -7.57
CA PRO A 63 -15.19 0.18 -6.47
C PRO A 63 -13.79 -0.22 -6.93
N LEU A 64 -12.79 0.30 -6.24
CA LEU A 64 -11.38 0.10 -6.55
C LEU A 64 -10.78 -0.99 -5.66
N TYR A 65 -10.12 -1.97 -6.27
CA TYR A 65 -9.39 -2.99 -5.53
C TYR A 65 -7.96 -2.52 -5.23
N PHE A 66 -7.54 -2.68 -3.98
CA PHE A 66 -6.15 -2.48 -3.56
C PHE A 66 -5.62 -3.76 -2.90
N ALA A 67 -4.48 -4.25 -3.39
CA ALA A 67 -3.78 -5.37 -2.78
C ALA A 67 -3.03 -4.92 -1.53
N ASN A 68 -2.97 -5.77 -0.51
CA ASN A 68 -2.12 -5.55 0.66
C ASN A 68 -0.68 -5.99 0.36
N PRO A 69 0.30 -5.06 0.24
CA PRO A 69 1.68 -5.40 -0.08
C PRO A 69 2.43 -6.05 1.10
N PHE A 70 1.88 -6.01 2.31
CA PHE A 70 2.46 -6.59 3.51
C PHE A 70 2.04 -8.06 3.72
N GLY A 71 1.26 -8.63 2.79
CA GLY A 71 0.72 -9.98 2.86
C GLY A 71 -0.73 -10.00 3.39
N GLY A 72 -1.42 -11.11 3.14
CA GLY A 72 -2.86 -11.23 3.43
C GLY A 72 -3.75 -10.72 2.30
N ARG A 73 -5.00 -10.42 2.62
CA ARG A 73 -6.03 -10.03 1.65
C ARG A 73 -6.00 -8.53 1.37
N GLY A 74 -6.44 -8.16 0.18
CA GLY A 74 -6.69 -6.77 -0.19
C GLY A 74 -7.99 -6.23 0.40
N PHE A 75 -8.37 -5.06 -0.08
CA PHE A 75 -9.63 -4.41 0.27
C PHE A 75 -10.19 -3.67 -0.94
N TRP A 76 -11.50 -3.47 -0.93
CA TRP A 76 -12.22 -2.62 -1.87
C TRP A 76 -12.32 -1.22 -1.28
N VAL A 77 -12.12 -0.18 -2.09
CA VAL A 77 -12.43 1.19 -1.74
C VAL A 77 -13.64 1.61 -2.56
N ASP A 78 -14.64 2.15 -1.88
CA ASP A 78 -15.90 2.58 -2.49
C ASP A 78 -16.46 3.79 -1.75
N ARG A 79 -17.61 4.29 -2.22
CA ARG A 79 -18.32 5.43 -1.64
C ARG A 79 -19.58 4.95 -0.91
N GLU A 80 -19.70 5.35 0.34
CA GLU A 80 -20.93 5.20 1.12
C GLU A 80 -21.37 6.59 1.58
N ASN A 81 -22.58 6.99 1.23
CA ASN A 81 -23.14 8.32 1.57
C ASN A 81 -22.22 9.50 1.23
N GLY A 82 -21.45 9.40 0.14
CA GLY A 82 -20.52 10.46 -0.29
C GLY A 82 -19.12 10.38 0.32
N VAL A 83 -18.87 9.46 1.25
CA VAL A 83 -17.60 9.33 1.97
C VAL A 83 -16.85 8.10 1.47
N LEU A 84 -15.51 8.19 1.41
CA LEU A 84 -14.66 7.05 1.08
C LEU A 84 -14.67 6.03 2.22
N VAL A 85 -14.93 4.78 1.88
CA VAL A 85 -14.90 3.65 2.82
C VAL A 85 -14.05 2.53 2.23
N ALA A 86 -13.25 1.89 3.07
CA ALA A 86 -12.51 0.69 2.70
C ALA A 86 -13.22 -0.55 3.27
N TYR A 87 -13.63 -1.46 2.39
CA TYR A 87 -14.28 -2.72 2.72
C TYR A 87 -13.30 -3.88 2.58
N ASP A 88 -13.24 -4.77 3.58
CA ASP A 88 -12.40 -5.94 3.48
C ASP A 88 -12.86 -6.87 2.34
N VAL A 89 -11.91 -7.47 1.64
CA VAL A 89 -12.23 -8.52 0.66
C VAL A 89 -12.70 -9.79 1.36
N GLY A 90 -12.42 -9.95 2.64
CA GLY A 90 -13.02 -10.98 3.46
C GLY A 90 -14.42 -10.67 3.93
N ARG A 91 -15.26 -11.72 4.02
CA ARG A 91 -16.43 -11.64 4.89
C ARG A 91 -15.95 -11.52 6.35
N TYR A 92 -16.68 -10.73 7.14
CA TYR A 92 -16.29 -10.43 8.53
C TYR A 92 -16.38 -11.68 9.43
N ASP A 93 -17.45 -12.44 9.27
CA ASP A 93 -17.78 -13.66 10.01
C ASP A 93 -17.17 -14.94 9.39
N ASP A 94 -16.85 -14.91 8.10
CA ASP A 94 -16.12 -15.98 7.40
C ASP A 94 -14.92 -15.43 6.60
N PRO A 95 -13.73 -15.35 7.22
CA PRO A 95 -12.53 -14.89 6.55
C PRO A 95 -11.99 -15.83 5.45
N GLU A 96 -12.47 -17.05 5.28
CA GLU A 96 -12.06 -17.84 4.11
C GLU A 96 -12.87 -17.42 2.87
N CYS A 97 -14.03 -16.78 3.09
CA CYS A 97 -14.83 -16.28 2.00
C CYS A 97 -14.34 -14.92 1.46
N SER A 98 -13.93 -14.91 0.19
CA SER A 98 -13.54 -13.70 -0.56
C SER A 98 -14.72 -13.06 -1.30
N VAL A 99 -15.12 -11.89 -0.80
CA VAL A 99 -16.09 -10.98 -1.40
C VAL A 99 -15.54 -10.37 -2.69
N ARG A 100 -16.33 -10.44 -3.75
CA ARG A 100 -16.00 -9.88 -5.07
C ARG A 100 -17.02 -8.84 -5.51
N TRP A 101 -16.57 -7.83 -6.26
CA TRP A 101 -17.48 -6.94 -6.97
C TRP A 101 -17.94 -7.54 -8.30
N ARG A 102 -19.24 -7.43 -8.62
CA ARG A 102 -19.79 -7.84 -9.92
C ARG A 102 -20.46 -6.67 -10.63
N GLY A 103 -19.71 -6.02 -11.52
CA GLY A 103 -20.17 -4.85 -12.27
C GLY A 103 -21.40 -5.05 -13.16
N ARG A 104 -21.77 -6.29 -13.54
CA ARG A 104 -23.03 -6.51 -14.30
C ARG A 104 -24.28 -6.20 -13.47
N VAL A 105 -24.22 -6.44 -12.17
CA VAL A 105 -25.34 -6.27 -11.23
C VAL A 105 -25.06 -5.16 -10.20
N ASN A 106 -23.93 -4.46 -10.34
CA ASN A 106 -23.46 -3.42 -9.43
C ASN A 106 -23.60 -3.79 -7.94
N SER A 107 -23.11 -4.97 -7.59
CA SER A 107 -23.22 -5.50 -6.23
C SER A 107 -21.96 -6.27 -5.83
N TYR A 108 -21.67 -6.25 -4.53
CA TYR A 108 -20.77 -7.21 -3.92
C TYR A 108 -21.42 -8.59 -3.90
N MET A 109 -20.58 -9.62 -3.94
CA MET A 109 -21.00 -11.01 -3.92
C MET A 109 -20.13 -11.83 -2.99
N ASP A 110 -20.77 -12.73 -2.25
CA ASP A 110 -20.09 -13.75 -1.47
C ASP A 110 -19.59 -14.91 -2.36
N CYS A 111 -19.08 -15.95 -1.70
CA CYS A 111 -18.50 -17.13 -2.32
C CYS A 111 -19.52 -18.12 -2.88
N GLU A 112 -20.74 -18.08 -2.34
CA GLU A 112 -21.86 -18.93 -2.74
C GLU A 112 -22.70 -18.30 -3.86
N GLY A 113 -22.42 -17.03 -4.17
CA GLY A 113 -23.12 -16.26 -5.18
C GLY A 113 -24.26 -15.40 -4.64
N GLY A 114 -24.38 -15.26 -3.31
CA GLY A 114 -25.26 -14.31 -2.66
C GLY A 114 -24.81 -12.88 -2.94
N LEU A 115 -25.77 -11.97 -3.09
CA LEU A 115 -25.51 -10.54 -3.22
C LEU A 115 -25.35 -9.95 -1.82
N LEU A 116 -24.33 -9.13 -1.63
CA LEU A 116 -24.05 -8.42 -0.39
C LEU A 116 -24.22 -6.91 -0.60
N THR A 117 -24.77 -6.26 0.41
CA THR A 117 -24.82 -4.81 0.54
C THR A 117 -23.56 -4.29 1.23
N GLN A 118 -23.23 -3.01 1.04
CA GLN A 118 -22.12 -2.34 1.72
C GLN A 118 -22.22 -2.40 3.26
N ALA A 119 -23.44 -2.50 3.82
CA ALA A 119 -23.68 -2.59 5.25
C ALA A 119 -23.30 -3.95 5.86
N GLU A 120 -23.13 -4.98 5.03
CA GLU A 120 -22.75 -6.35 5.43
C GLU A 120 -21.24 -6.61 5.33
N LEU A 121 -20.48 -5.64 4.81
CA LEU A 121 -19.03 -5.76 4.63
C LEU A 121 -18.28 -5.26 5.86
N GLY A 122 -17.25 -6.02 6.26
CA GLY A 122 -16.29 -5.57 7.26
C GLY A 122 -15.52 -4.36 6.76
N ARG A 123 -15.18 -3.43 7.65
CA ARG A 123 -14.56 -2.16 7.29
C ARG A 123 -13.12 -2.07 7.76
N ARG A 124 -12.29 -1.43 6.96
CA ARG A 124 -10.94 -1.08 7.35
C ARG A 124 -10.88 0.41 7.66
N PRO A 125 -10.33 0.82 8.81
CA PRO A 125 -10.19 2.23 9.12
C PRO A 125 -9.43 2.95 8.01
N LEU A 126 -10.00 4.06 7.54
CA LEU A 126 -9.41 4.91 6.52
C LEU A 126 -9.20 6.30 7.11
N THR A 127 -8.01 6.86 6.87
CA THR A 127 -7.63 8.20 7.31
C THR A 127 -7.23 9.04 6.11
N ILE A 128 -7.74 10.26 6.03
CA ILE A 128 -7.31 11.27 5.07
C ILE A 128 -6.39 12.22 5.82
N LEU A 129 -5.19 12.46 5.28
CA LEU A 129 -4.27 13.41 5.87
C LEU A 129 -4.73 14.84 5.56
N GLU A 130 -5.12 15.60 6.57
CA GLU A 130 -5.60 16.98 6.39
C GLU A 130 -4.46 18.00 6.21
N THR A 131 -3.26 17.70 6.71
CA THR A 131 -2.16 18.66 6.78
C THR A 131 -0.80 18.05 6.45
N GLY A 132 0.17 18.92 6.14
CA GLY A 132 1.56 18.57 5.86
C GLY A 132 1.85 18.27 4.38
N PRO A 133 3.08 17.82 4.05
CA PRO A 133 3.52 17.60 2.66
C PRO A 133 2.73 16.53 1.90
N ARG A 134 1.94 15.72 2.62
CA ARG A 134 1.09 14.65 2.08
C ARG A 134 -0.40 14.92 2.32
N ALA A 135 -0.80 16.17 2.57
CA ALA A 135 -2.21 16.52 2.71
C ALA A 135 -3.03 16.04 1.49
N GLY A 136 -4.25 15.57 1.72
CA GLY A 136 -5.10 14.90 0.73
C GLY A 136 -4.75 13.44 0.47
N SER A 137 -3.73 12.88 1.13
CA SER A 137 -3.39 11.46 0.98
C SER A 137 -4.37 10.57 1.74
N VAL A 138 -4.77 9.47 1.11
CA VAL A 138 -5.60 8.43 1.74
C VAL A 138 -4.73 7.29 2.25
N LEU A 139 -4.91 6.98 3.52
CA LEU A 139 -4.25 5.91 4.25
C LEU A 139 -5.30 4.91 4.72
N VAL A 140 -5.05 3.61 4.56
CA VAL A 140 -5.92 2.54 5.05
C VAL A 140 -5.15 1.68 6.04
N ASP A 141 -5.72 1.44 7.20
CA ASP A 141 -5.21 0.51 8.18
C ASP A 141 -5.47 -0.93 7.72
N VAL A 142 -4.38 -1.68 7.46
CA VAL A 142 -4.48 -3.06 6.97
C VAL A 142 -4.48 -4.11 8.09
N ASP A 143 -4.27 -3.71 9.33
CA ASP A 143 -4.23 -4.61 10.48
C ASP A 143 -5.56 -4.63 11.23
N THR A 144 -6.31 -3.52 11.20
CA THR A 144 -7.60 -3.40 11.88
C THR A 144 -8.76 -3.76 10.96
N LEU A 145 -9.70 -4.54 11.49
CA LEU A 145 -10.98 -4.86 10.85
C LEU A 145 -12.13 -4.53 11.81
N GLU A 146 -13.00 -3.64 11.37
CA GLU A 146 -14.21 -3.22 12.08
C GLU A 146 -15.42 -4.03 11.59
N PRO A 147 -16.39 -4.30 12.47
CA PRO A 147 -17.61 -5.01 12.10
C PRO A 147 -18.44 -4.22 11.08
N PRO A 148 -19.28 -4.92 10.30
CA PRO A 148 -20.25 -4.27 9.42
C PRO A 148 -21.22 -3.40 10.23
N THR A 149 -21.60 -2.24 9.67
CA THR A 149 -22.52 -1.30 10.33
C THR A 149 -23.97 -1.81 10.36
N GLY A 150 -24.33 -2.77 9.50
CA GLY A 150 -25.62 -3.44 9.49
C GLY A 150 -25.72 -4.63 10.47
N ALA A 151 -24.65 -4.96 11.19
CA ALA A 151 -24.65 -6.04 12.18
C ALA A 151 -25.37 -5.61 13.47
N THR A 152 -26.69 -5.47 13.41
CA THR A 152 -27.56 -5.56 14.58
C THR A 152 -28.20 -6.95 14.61
N GLY A 153 -27.68 -7.84 15.46
CA GLY A 153 -28.29 -9.15 15.73
C GLY A 153 -27.30 -10.25 16.02
#